data_AF-A0A9J7A303-F1
#
_entry.id   AF-A0A9J7A303-F1
#
_cell.length_a   1.000
_cell.length_b   1.000
_cell.length_c   1.000
_cell.angle_alpha   90.00
_cell.angle_beta   90.00
_cell.angle_gamma   90.00
#
_symmetry.space_group_name_H-M   'P 1'
#
loop_
_entity.id
_entity.type
_entity.pdbx_description
1 polymer ?
#
loop_
_entity_poly.entity_id
_entity_poly.type
_entity_poly.pdbx_seq_one_letter_code
_entity_poly.pdbx_strand_id
1 'polypeptide(L)'
;MAHWKILLLFLAFIPSHALALTISNDKSWPALFGGKPTQYEISLLGLANAQVSIHWELSVKGRILSSGQGRADLDRDGLGVVQLTLAAPKLTPSAVVSGQLSVVVFEKGNPDSIAHKKIALNIYGQDVLWAERQALGSRRIQLFDPSQATVKAFQSLKLPYNQISKSQLLNAASPGLIVIGAGLALDDVRGLTPVLLELARTGQAVVILQPVSGTFPLYDSPDLTHMPTAMSLSDHFPLPLLRGLTWPELNSTLTYRLIPSYSDSGAEVEVKPETPTGWSWLQLDYSGSGGRLIVCAFPLIERIDESPVPQIVLARLLANENL
;
A
#
# COMPACT_ATOMS: atom_id res chain seq x y z
N MET A 1 28.94 54.26 -48.32
CA MET A 1 28.95 53.55 -47.03
C MET A 1 27.50 53.32 -46.61
N ALA A 2 26.98 52.10 -46.78
CA ALA A 2 25.69 51.68 -46.24
C ALA A 2 25.74 50.15 -46.09
N HIS A 3 25.76 49.65 -44.86
CA HIS A 3 25.73 48.22 -44.55
C HIS A 3 24.33 47.84 -44.06
N TRP A 4 23.62 47.03 -44.85
CA TRP A 4 22.37 46.39 -44.47
C TRP A 4 22.72 45.02 -43.88
N LYS A 5 22.50 44.83 -42.57
CA LYS A 5 22.59 43.50 -41.92
C LYS A 5 21.22 42.81 -42.06
N ILE A 6 21.16 41.75 -42.85
CA ILE A 6 20.03 40.82 -42.89
C ILE A 6 20.15 39.89 -41.68
N LEU A 7 19.25 40.05 -40.72
CA LEU A 7 19.09 39.15 -39.59
C LEU A 7 18.19 38.00 -40.03
N LEU A 8 18.77 36.86 -40.37
CA LEU A 8 18.06 35.62 -40.69
C LEU A 8 17.56 34.99 -39.37
N LEU A 9 16.27 35.16 -39.09
CA LEU A 9 15.57 34.51 -37.99
C LEU A 9 15.34 33.03 -38.36
N PHE A 10 16.22 32.13 -37.91
CA PHE A 10 15.96 30.69 -37.97
C PHE A 10 14.92 30.33 -36.90
N LEU A 11 13.64 30.31 -37.28
CA LEU A 11 12.61 29.59 -36.53
C LEU A 11 12.93 28.09 -36.64
N ALA A 12 13.53 27.53 -35.60
CA ALA A 12 13.60 26.09 -35.44
C ALA A 12 12.18 25.56 -35.29
N PHE A 13 11.66 24.93 -36.35
CA PHE A 13 10.50 24.04 -36.27
C PHE A 13 10.91 22.88 -35.35
N ILE A 14 10.60 22.99 -34.06
CA ILE A 14 10.59 21.82 -33.19
C ILE A 14 9.43 20.98 -33.71
N PRO A 15 9.67 19.76 -34.25
CA PRO A 15 8.57 18.89 -34.63
C PRO A 15 7.72 18.68 -33.37
N SER A 16 6.48 19.14 -33.41
CA SER A 16 5.47 18.78 -32.43
C SER A 16 5.35 17.26 -32.50
N HIS A 17 6.08 16.56 -31.63
CA HIS A 17 5.91 15.13 -31.47
C HIS A 17 4.47 14.96 -31.00
N ALA A 18 3.63 14.39 -31.85
CA ALA A 18 2.27 14.06 -31.48
C ALA A 18 2.36 13.23 -30.20
N LEU A 19 1.69 13.69 -29.14
CA LEU A 19 1.71 13.02 -27.85
C LEU A 19 1.03 11.67 -28.04
N ALA A 20 1.82 10.60 -27.97
CA ALA A 20 1.29 9.25 -28.19
C ALA A 20 0.29 8.91 -27.08
N LEU A 21 -0.84 8.32 -27.47
CA LEU A 21 -1.81 7.80 -26.52
C LEU A 21 -1.16 6.70 -25.66
N THR A 22 -1.25 6.81 -24.34
CA THR A 22 -0.68 5.85 -23.39
C THR A 22 -1.69 5.42 -22.34
N ILE A 23 -1.49 4.23 -21.78
CA ILE A 23 -2.34 3.62 -20.77
C ILE A 23 -1.50 3.34 -19.51
N SER A 24 -1.93 3.83 -18.37
CA SER A 24 -1.32 3.60 -17.05
C SER A 24 -2.33 2.92 -16.10
N ASN A 25 -1.83 2.16 -15.13
CA ASN A 25 -2.65 1.45 -14.14
C ASN A 25 -2.04 1.56 -12.73
N ASP A 26 -1.27 2.62 -12.50
CA ASP A 26 -0.43 2.79 -11.29
C ASP A 26 -1.27 3.03 -10.03
N LYS A 27 -2.54 3.42 -10.22
CA LYS A 27 -3.55 3.60 -9.19
C LYS A 27 -4.40 2.34 -8.91
N SER A 28 -4.16 1.26 -9.64
CA SER A 28 -4.95 0.03 -9.55
C SER A 28 -4.17 -1.13 -8.96
N TRP A 29 -4.89 -1.94 -8.20
CA TRP A 29 -4.35 -3.16 -7.60
C TRP A 29 -3.98 -4.20 -8.68
N PRO A 30 -2.88 -4.96 -8.51
CA PRO A 30 -2.53 -6.06 -9.42
C PRO A 30 -3.33 -7.34 -9.11
N ALA A 31 -4.36 -7.25 -8.27
CA ALA A 31 -5.13 -8.38 -7.77
C ALA A 31 -6.61 -8.04 -7.59
N LEU A 32 -7.47 -9.03 -7.83
CA LEU A 32 -8.92 -8.90 -7.70
C LEU A 32 -9.55 -10.15 -7.07
N PHE A 33 -10.73 -9.99 -6.47
CA PHE A 33 -11.53 -11.10 -5.93
C PHE A 33 -12.38 -11.77 -7.02
N GLY A 34 -12.34 -13.08 -7.08
CA GLY A 34 -13.25 -13.90 -7.88
C GLY A 34 -14.66 -13.90 -7.30
N GLY A 35 -15.67 -13.97 -8.18
CA GLY A 35 -17.08 -14.05 -7.81
C GLY A 35 -17.73 -12.72 -7.42
N LYS A 36 -17.02 -11.59 -7.54
CA LYS A 36 -17.58 -10.24 -7.40
C LYS A 36 -17.07 -9.35 -8.54
N PRO A 37 -17.92 -8.54 -9.17
CA PRO A 37 -17.46 -7.48 -10.07
C PRO A 37 -16.56 -6.49 -9.29
N THR A 38 -15.46 -6.07 -9.91
CA THR A 38 -14.50 -5.11 -9.34
C THR A 38 -14.37 -3.93 -10.30
N GLN A 39 -14.40 -2.71 -9.77
CA GLN A 39 -14.06 -1.52 -10.56
C GLN A 39 -12.54 -1.39 -10.63
N TYR A 40 -12.01 -1.34 -11.85
CA TYR A 40 -10.58 -1.28 -12.12
C TYR A 40 -10.27 0.00 -12.88
N GLU A 41 -9.47 0.86 -12.26
CA GLU A 41 -9.13 2.17 -12.81
C GLU A 41 -7.95 2.07 -13.78
N ILE A 42 -8.06 2.72 -14.93
CA ILE A 42 -6.92 3.02 -15.79
C ILE A 42 -6.83 4.52 -16.04
N SER A 43 -5.61 5.01 -16.13
CA SER A 43 -5.31 6.38 -16.55
C SER A 43 -4.92 6.40 -18.02
N LEU A 44 -5.38 7.41 -18.74
CA LEU A 44 -5.08 7.65 -20.14
C LEU A 44 -4.37 8.99 -20.26
N LEU A 45 -3.36 9.04 -21.11
CA LEU A 45 -2.68 10.28 -21.50
C LEU A 45 -2.59 10.33 -23.02
N GLY A 46 -3.05 11.41 -23.63
CA GLY A 46 -3.09 11.59 -25.07
C GLY A 46 -3.25 13.06 -25.47
N LEU A 47 -3.86 13.31 -26.63
CA LEU A 47 -4.13 14.67 -27.10
C LEU A 47 -5.20 15.36 -26.24
N ALA A 48 -4.98 16.63 -25.92
CA ALA A 48 -5.90 17.43 -25.12
C ALA A 48 -7.30 17.52 -25.76
N ASN A 49 -8.35 17.34 -24.94
CA ASN A 49 -9.76 17.33 -25.37
C ASN A 49 -10.11 16.22 -26.37
N ALA A 50 -9.26 15.21 -26.53
CA ALA A 50 -9.55 14.09 -27.42
C ALA A 50 -10.65 13.19 -26.85
N GLN A 51 -11.49 12.66 -27.74
CA GLN A 51 -12.45 11.62 -27.39
C GLN A 51 -11.86 10.26 -27.69
N VAL A 52 -11.89 9.36 -26.72
CA VAL A 52 -11.33 8.01 -26.87
C VAL A 52 -12.40 6.94 -26.68
N SER A 53 -12.28 5.86 -27.45
CA SER A 53 -13.06 4.63 -27.30
C SER A 53 -12.16 3.52 -26.77
N ILE A 54 -12.67 2.73 -25.85
CA ILE A 54 -11.88 1.78 -25.05
C ILE A 54 -12.53 0.42 -25.19
N HIS A 55 -11.73 -0.60 -25.46
CA HIS A 55 -12.13 -1.99 -25.48
C HIS A 55 -11.24 -2.75 -24.52
N TRP A 56 -11.82 -3.63 -23.71
CA TRP A 56 -11.04 -4.41 -22.75
C TRP A 56 -11.53 -5.84 -22.66
N GLU A 57 -10.60 -6.74 -22.35
CA GLU A 57 -10.84 -8.17 -22.16
C GLU A 57 -9.98 -8.68 -21.01
N LEU A 58 -10.60 -9.28 -20.00
CA LEU A 58 -9.93 -10.05 -18.97
C LEU A 58 -9.95 -11.52 -19.36
N SER A 59 -8.78 -12.14 -19.46
CA SER A 59 -8.65 -13.55 -19.85
C SER A 59 -7.79 -14.36 -18.89
N VAL A 60 -8.03 -15.67 -18.85
CA VAL A 60 -7.22 -16.66 -18.13
C VAL A 60 -6.95 -17.82 -19.07
N LYS A 61 -5.67 -18.15 -19.30
CA LYS A 61 -5.25 -19.24 -20.19
C LYS A 61 -5.95 -19.21 -21.57
N GLY A 62 -6.11 -18.00 -22.14
CA GLY A 62 -6.75 -17.77 -23.43
C GLY A 62 -8.29 -17.76 -23.42
N ARG A 63 -8.94 -18.05 -22.28
CA ARG A 63 -10.40 -17.93 -22.14
C ARG A 63 -10.77 -16.55 -21.61
N ILE A 64 -11.63 -15.84 -22.32
CA ILE A 64 -12.21 -14.57 -21.87
C ILE A 64 -13.15 -14.84 -20.69
N LEU A 65 -12.91 -14.15 -19.58
CA LEU A 65 -13.73 -14.17 -18.37
C LEU A 65 -14.75 -13.02 -18.36
N SER A 66 -14.30 -11.83 -18.77
CA SER A 66 -15.15 -10.66 -18.95
C SER A 66 -14.55 -9.76 -20.02
N SER A 67 -15.41 -8.99 -20.67
CA SER A 67 -15.02 -7.98 -21.65
C SER A 67 -16.00 -6.81 -21.61
N GLY A 68 -15.59 -5.69 -22.17
CA GLY A 68 -16.44 -4.52 -22.23
C GLY A 68 -15.90 -3.43 -23.13
N GLN A 69 -16.70 -2.39 -23.26
CA GLN A 69 -16.39 -1.21 -24.04
C GLN A 69 -16.70 0.04 -23.22
N GLY A 70 -15.95 1.11 -23.46
CA GLY A 70 -16.10 2.38 -22.76
C GLY A 70 -15.72 3.54 -23.66
N ARG A 71 -16.00 4.75 -23.16
CA ARG A 71 -15.56 6.00 -23.77
C ARG A 71 -15.10 6.93 -22.68
N ALA A 72 -14.15 7.80 -23.02
CA ALA A 72 -13.72 8.88 -22.15
C ALA A 72 -13.37 10.10 -23.00
N ASP A 73 -13.52 11.27 -22.39
CA ASP A 73 -12.97 12.51 -22.91
C ASP A 73 -11.70 12.81 -22.12
N LEU A 74 -10.60 13.07 -22.81
CA LEU A 74 -9.37 13.55 -22.19
C LEU A 74 -9.53 15.04 -21.88
N ASP A 75 -9.03 15.49 -20.74
CA ASP A 75 -9.14 16.88 -20.32
C ASP A 75 -8.21 17.82 -21.12
N ARG A 76 -8.08 19.06 -20.66
CA ARG A 76 -7.23 20.08 -21.30
C ARG A 76 -5.75 19.75 -21.24
N ASP A 77 -5.34 18.93 -20.29
CA ASP A 77 -3.97 18.45 -20.12
C ASP A 77 -3.76 17.09 -20.81
N GLY A 78 -4.80 16.58 -21.48
CA GLY A 78 -4.77 15.29 -22.18
C GLY A 78 -4.91 14.09 -21.25
N LEU A 79 -5.35 14.30 -20.01
CA LEU A 79 -5.53 13.25 -19.01
C LEU A 79 -6.97 12.77 -18.96
N GLY A 80 -7.15 11.45 -18.81
CA GLY A 80 -8.46 10.84 -18.62
C GLY A 80 -8.38 9.66 -17.66
N VAL A 81 -9.46 9.41 -16.92
CA VAL A 81 -9.56 8.28 -15.99
C VAL A 81 -10.79 7.46 -16.34
N VAL A 82 -10.64 6.15 -16.40
CA VAL A 82 -11.70 5.23 -16.83
C VAL A 82 -11.81 4.05 -15.88
N GLN A 83 -13.04 3.76 -15.46
CA GLN A 83 -13.37 2.60 -14.64
C GLN A 83 -13.84 1.44 -15.51
N LEU A 84 -13.13 0.31 -15.41
CA LEU A 84 -13.48 -0.94 -16.08
C LEU A 84 -14.16 -1.86 -15.06
N THR A 85 -15.35 -2.36 -15.38
CA THR A 85 -16.02 -3.34 -14.51
C THR A 85 -15.54 -4.76 -14.83
N LEU A 86 -14.54 -5.24 -14.10
CA LEU A 86 -13.97 -6.57 -14.29
C LEU A 86 -14.78 -7.62 -13.53
N ALA A 87 -15.08 -8.76 -14.16
CA ALA A 87 -15.72 -9.89 -13.51
C ALA A 87 -14.92 -11.17 -13.73
N ALA A 88 -14.75 -11.94 -12.65
CA ALA A 88 -14.16 -13.26 -12.65
C ALA A 88 -15.07 -14.26 -11.92
N PRO A 89 -15.07 -15.54 -12.30
CA PRO A 89 -15.88 -16.55 -11.63
C PRO A 89 -15.44 -16.72 -10.18
N LYS A 90 -16.34 -17.24 -9.34
CA LYS A 90 -16.01 -17.61 -7.97
C LYS A 90 -14.95 -18.72 -7.98
N LEU A 91 -13.86 -18.49 -7.24
CA LEU A 91 -12.82 -19.49 -7.02
C LEU A 91 -12.99 -20.14 -5.65
N THR A 92 -12.38 -21.31 -5.46
CA THR A 92 -12.27 -21.94 -4.14
C THR A 92 -11.43 -21.07 -3.19
N PRO A 93 -11.61 -21.20 -1.86
CA PRO A 93 -10.75 -20.52 -0.88
C PRO A 93 -9.26 -20.77 -1.15
N SER A 94 -8.42 -19.74 -0.93
CA SER A 94 -6.97 -19.71 -1.21
C SER A 94 -6.54 -20.01 -2.65
N ALA A 95 -7.45 -20.29 -3.59
CA ALA A 95 -7.07 -20.45 -4.99
C ALA A 95 -6.65 -19.12 -5.60
N VAL A 96 -5.58 -19.17 -6.41
CA VAL A 96 -5.06 -18.03 -7.16
C VAL A 96 -4.89 -18.44 -8.60
N VAL A 97 -5.35 -17.60 -9.52
CA VAL A 97 -5.22 -17.82 -10.96
C VAL A 97 -4.66 -16.56 -11.61
N SER A 98 -3.60 -16.71 -12.39
CA SER A 98 -3.04 -15.60 -13.17
C SER A 98 -3.91 -15.32 -14.40
N GLY A 99 -4.36 -14.08 -14.51
CA GLY A 99 -5.09 -13.54 -15.64
C GLY A 99 -4.33 -12.42 -16.34
N GLN A 100 -4.83 -12.04 -17.52
CA GLN A 100 -4.32 -10.93 -18.32
C GLN A 100 -5.49 -10.04 -18.73
N LEU A 101 -5.43 -8.77 -18.35
CA LEU A 101 -6.30 -7.71 -18.83
C LEU A 101 -5.65 -7.06 -20.04
N SER A 102 -6.26 -7.22 -21.20
CA SER A 102 -5.89 -6.51 -22.43
C SER A 102 -6.78 -5.29 -22.57
N VAL A 103 -6.19 -4.11 -22.76
CA VAL A 103 -6.90 -2.85 -22.97
C VAL A 103 -6.42 -2.24 -24.27
N VAL A 104 -7.36 -1.91 -25.16
CA VAL A 104 -7.10 -1.21 -26.42
C VAL A 104 -7.88 0.10 -26.41
N VAL A 105 -7.21 1.20 -26.70
CA VAL A 105 -7.79 2.54 -26.74
C VAL A 105 -7.57 3.14 -28.12
N PHE A 106 -8.63 3.72 -28.68
CA PHE A 106 -8.67 4.35 -29.98
C PHE A 106 -9.05 5.81 -29.82
N GLU A 107 -8.30 6.70 -30.47
CA GLU A 107 -8.69 8.11 -30.55
C GLU A 107 -9.67 8.35 -31.71
N LYS A 108 -10.78 9.03 -31.42
CA LYS A 108 -11.81 9.29 -32.43
C LYS A 108 -11.30 10.28 -33.47
N GLY A 109 -11.40 9.89 -34.75
CA GLY A 109 -10.96 10.73 -35.87
C GLY A 109 -9.48 10.59 -36.21
N ASN A 110 -8.73 9.78 -35.46
CA ASN A 110 -7.33 9.49 -35.71
C ASN A 110 -7.08 7.96 -35.68
N PRO A 111 -7.25 7.26 -36.81
CA PRO A 111 -7.17 5.79 -36.86
C PRO A 111 -5.78 5.23 -36.52
N ASP A 112 -4.72 6.04 -36.63
CA ASP A 112 -3.35 5.65 -36.31
C ASP A 112 -3.02 5.82 -34.81
N SER A 113 -3.88 6.50 -34.05
CA SER A 113 -3.73 6.71 -32.60
C SER A 113 -4.39 5.56 -31.83
N ILE A 114 -3.64 4.47 -31.70
CA ILE A 114 -4.04 3.27 -30.97
C ILE A 114 -3.04 2.99 -29.86
N ALA A 115 -3.54 2.87 -28.63
CA ALA A 115 -2.76 2.38 -27.50
C ALA A 115 -3.22 0.97 -27.12
N HIS A 116 -2.28 0.06 -26.87
CA HIS A 116 -2.57 -1.28 -26.38
C HIS A 116 -1.70 -1.59 -25.17
N LYS A 117 -2.33 -2.07 -24.10
CA LYS A 117 -1.63 -2.51 -22.89
C LYS A 117 -2.15 -3.86 -22.43
N LYS A 118 -1.22 -4.72 -22.01
CA LYS A 118 -1.49 -5.97 -21.33
C LYS A 118 -1.06 -5.85 -19.88
N ILE A 119 -1.99 -6.09 -18.96
CA ILE A 119 -1.79 -5.97 -17.52
C ILE A 119 -1.95 -7.37 -16.91
N ALA A 120 -0.92 -7.84 -16.21
CA ALA A 120 -1.00 -9.09 -15.47
C ALA A 120 -1.80 -8.87 -14.18
N LEU A 121 -2.77 -9.75 -13.90
CA LEU A 121 -3.61 -9.69 -12.71
C LEU A 121 -3.65 -11.05 -12.02
N ASN A 122 -3.61 -11.07 -10.69
CA ASN A 122 -3.90 -12.27 -9.92
C ASN A 122 -5.35 -12.26 -9.45
N ILE A 123 -6.08 -13.32 -9.78
CA ILE A 123 -7.48 -13.51 -9.39
C ILE A 123 -7.51 -14.46 -8.21
N TYR A 124 -7.98 -13.97 -7.06
CA TYR A 124 -8.02 -14.75 -5.81
C TYR A 124 -9.44 -15.24 -5.49
N GLY A 125 -9.55 -16.34 -4.76
CA GLY A 125 -10.79 -16.68 -4.05
C GLY A 125 -11.21 -15.57 -3.09
N GLN A 126 -12.49 -15.57 -2.68
CA GLN A 126 -13.01 -14.57 -1.73
C GLN A 126 -12.37 -14.67 -0.35
N ASP A 127 -11.89 -15.86 0.02
CA ASP A 127 -11.19 -16.12 1.26
C ASP A 127 -9.72 -16.37 0.96
N VAL A 128 -8.94 -15.30 0.94
CA VAL A 128 -7.53 -15.33 0.53
C VAL A 128 -6.66 -15.97 1.61
N LEU A 129 -7.02 -15.78 2.87
CA LEU A 129 -6.22 -16.14 4.05
C LEU A 129 -6.58 -17.52 4.63
N TRP A 130 -7.31 -18.35 3.89
CA TRP A 130 -7.82 -19.61 4.41
C TRP A 130 -6.70 -20.54 4.91
N ALA A 131 -5.59 -20.64 4.18
CA ALA A 131 -4.44 -21.47 4.57
C ALA A 131 -3.60 -20.84 5.70
N GLU A 132 -3.51 -19.51 5.72
CA GLU A 132 -2.62 -18.74 6.59
C GLU A 132 -3.14 -18.65 8.02
N ARG A 133 -4.46 -18.67 8.23
CA ARG A 133 -5.08 -18.56 9.56
C ARG A 133 -4.56 -19.56 10.57
N GLN A 134 -4.35 -20.81 10.16
CA GLN A 134 -3.85 -21.85 11.06
C GLN A 134 -2.42 -21.51 11.54
N ALA A 135 -1.56 -21.06 10.62
CA ALA A 135 -0.20 -20.64 10.96
C ALA A 135 -0.22 -19.42 11.89
N LEU A 136 -1.09 -18.44 11.62
CA LEU A 136 -1.25 -17.25 12.47
C LEU A 136 -1.75 -17.57 13.88
N GLY A 137 -2.50 -18.68 14.06
CA GLY A 137 -2.93 -19.12 15.39
C GLY A 137 -1.77 -19.40 16.35
N SER A 138 -0.63 -19.85 15.81
CA SER A 138 0.58 -20.11 16.61
C SER A 138 1.26 -18.83 17.12
N ARG A 139 0.95 -17.67 16.54
CA ARG A 139 1.60 -16.38 16.86
C ARG A 139 1.10 -15.73 18.15
N ARG A 140 0.02 -16.25 18.75
CA ARG A 140 -0.58 -15.72 20.00
C ARG A 140 -0.75 -14.21 19.94
N ILE A 141 -1.41 -13.73 18.89
CA ILE A 141 -1.57 -12.31 18.61
C ILE A 141 -2.38 -11.66 19.74
N GLN A 142 -1.80 -10.67 20.40
CA GLN A 142 -2.43 -9.85 21.43
C GLN A 142 -2.72 -8.47 20.85
N LEU A 143 -3.99 -8.11 20.71
CA LEU A 143 -4.43 -6.88 20.04
C LEU A 143 -4.91 -5.86 21.07
N PHE A 144 -4.23 -4.72 21.13
CA PHE A 144 -4.72 -3.52 21.80
C PHE A 144 -5.25 -2.54 20.76
N ASP A 145 -6.58 -2.43 20.67
CA ASP A 145 -7.26 -1.62 19.65
C ASP A 145 -8.47 -0.87 20.25
N PRO A 146 -8.25 0.29 20.88
CA PRO A 146 -9.35 1.06 21.46
C PRO A 146 -10.32 1.62 20.40
N SER A 147 -9.90 1.78 19.14
CA SER A 147 -10.75 2.29 18.06
C SER A 147 -11.71 1.23 17.49
N GLN A 148 -11.41 -0.05 17.72
CA GLN A 148 -12.13 -1.23 17.21
C GLN A 148 -12.05 -1.42 15.68
N ALA A 149 -11.30 -0.59 14.96
CA ALA A 149 -11.18 -0.70 13.50
C ALA A 149 -10.42 -1.99 13.11
N THR A 150 -9.31 -2.28 13.78
CA THR A 150 -8.51 -3.48 13.54
C THR A 150 -9.23 -4.73 14.04
N VAL A 151 -9.95 -4.66 15.16
CA VAL A 151 -10.81 -5.75 15.65
C VAL A 151 -11.82 -6.17 14.59
N LYS A 152 -12.53 -5.22 13.98
CA LYS A 152 -13.50 -5.51 12.91
C LYS A 152 -12.85 -6.16 11.69
N ALA A 153 -11.69 -5.66 11.26
CA ALA A 153 -10.93 -6.25 10.16
C ALA A 153 -10.45 -7.66 10.48
N PHE A 154 -9.96 -7.92 11.70
CA PHE A 154 -9.53 -9.25 12.11
C PHE A 154 -10.71 -10.23 12.15
N GLN A 155 -11.88 -9.78 12.61
CA GLN A 155 -13.11 -10.57 12.61
C GLN A 155 -13.60 -10.89 11.19
N SER A 156 -13.63 -9.91 10.28
CA SER A 156 -14.07 -10.13 8.89
C SER A 156 -13.15 -11.13 8.16
N LEU A 157 -11.85 -11.05 8.44
CA LEU A 157 -10.83 -11.95 7.91
C LEU A 157 -10.69 -13.26 8.70
N LYS A 158 -11.42 -13.42 9.81
CA LYS A 158 -11.34 -14.55 10.75
C LYS A 158 -9.90 -14.84 11.22
N LEU A 159 -9.14 -13.78 11.48
CA LEU A 159 -7.78 -13.88 12.02
C LEU A 159 -7.85 -14.24 13.52
N PRO A 160 -6.96 -15.11 14.02
CA PRO A 160 -6.91 -15.43 15.44
C PRO A 160 -6.22 -14.30 16.22
N TYR A 161 -6.88 -13.79 17.26
CA TYR A 161 -6.31 -12.80 18.17
C TYR A 161 -6.94 -12.92 19.56
N ASN A 162 -6.24 -12.41 20.56
CA ASN A 162 -6.76 -12.12 21.87
C ASN A 162 -6.76 -10.61 22.08
N GLN A 163 -7.93 -10.02 22.32
CA GLN A 163 -8.01 -8.60 22.63
C GLN A 163 -7.51 -8.37 24.06
N ILE A 164 -6.63 -7.40 24.23
CA ILE A 164 -6.08 -7.03 25.54
C ILE A 164 -6.45 -5.60 25.90
N SER A 165 -6.63 -5.35 27.19
CA SER A 165 -6.82 -4.01 27.75
C SER A 165 -5.48 -3.29 27.92
N LYS A 166 -5.54 -1.96 28.20
CA LYS A 166 -4.34 -1.17 28.51
C LYS A 166 -3.59 -1.76 29.71
N SER A 167 -4.29 -2.13 30.78
CA SER A 167 -3.64 -2.70 31.97
C SER A 167 -2.95 -4.03 31.65
N GLN A 168 -3.53 -4.88 30.80
CA GLN A 168 -2.87 -6.11 30.36
C GLN A 168 -1.64 -5.83 29.49
N LEU A 169 -1.71 -4.85 28.58
CA LEU A 169 -0.57 -4.44 27.77
C LEU A 169 0.59 -3.90 28.62
N LEU A 170 0.30 -3.03 29.59
CA LEU A 170 1.31 -2.47 30.50
C LEU A 170 1.96 -3.52 31.41
N ASN A 171 1.29 -4.64 31.64
CA ASN A 171 1.78 -5.76 32.45
C ASN A 171 2.12 -6.99 31.60
N ALA A 172 2.28 -6.84 30.28
CA ALA A 172 2.38 -7.96 29.36
C ALA A 172 3.69 -8.74 29.53
N ALA A 173 3.66 -9.76 30.41
CA ALA A 173 4.73 -10.74 30.56
C ALA A 173 4.57 -11.96 29.63
N SER A 174 3.49 -12.01 28.84
CA SER A 174 3.15 -13.20 28.05
C SER A 174 3.80 -13.16 26.66
N PRO A 175 4.48 -14.25 26.24
CA PRO A 175 5.12 -14.31 24.93
C PRO A 175 4.07 -14.32 23.80
N GLY A 176 4.37 -13.61 22.71
CA GLY A 176 3.52 -13.54 21.52
C GLY A 176 3.82 -12.29 20.70
N LEU A 177 3.00 -12.05 19.68
CA LEU A 177 2.99 -10.81 18.91
C LEU A 177 2.06 -9.80 19.56
N ILE A 178 2.57 -8.62 19.91
CA ILE A 178 1.74 -7.47 20.31
C ILE A 178 1.37 -6.67 19.06
N VAL A 179 0.10 -6.39 18.89
CA VAL A 179 -0.42 -5.53 17.81
C VAL A 179 -1.15 -4.34 18.42
N ILE A 180 -0.77 -3.14 17.99
CA ILE A 180 -1.48 -1.89 18.28
C ILE A 180 -2.33 -1.55 17.06
N GLY A 181 -3.63 -1.41 17.30
CA GLY A 181 -4.63 -1.18 16.27
C GLY A 181 -4.48 0.14 15.53
N ALA A 182 -5.07 0.17 14.33
CA ALA A 182 -5.12 1.33 13.45
C ALA A 182 -5.89 2.50 14.04
N GLY A 183 -5.46 3.71 13.70
CA GLY A 183 -6.15 4.94 14.06
C GLY A 183 -5.81 5.47 15.45
N LEU A 184 -4.85 4.87 16.16
CA LEU A 184 -4.49 5.30 17.52
C LEU A 184 -3.52 6.49 17.49
N ALA A 185 -3.87 7.55 18.23
CA ALA A 185 -2.93 8.58 18.63
C ALA A 185 -2.14 8.06 19.83
N LEU A 186 -0.85 7.78 19.66
CA LEU A 186 -0.06 7.13 20.70
C LEU A 186 0.11 8.01 21.93
N ASP A 187 0.12 9.34 21.73
CA ASP A 187 0.25 10.35 22.79
C ASP A 187 -0.97 10.41 23.70
N ASP A 188 -2.15 10.02 23.20
CA ASP A 188 -3.39 9.94 24.00
C ASP A 188 -3.31 8.82 25.05
N VAL A 189 -2.43 7.83 24.83
CA VAL A 189 -2.24 6.71 25.76
C VAL A 189 -0.93 6.93 26.53
N ARG A 190 -1.02 7.68 27.63
CA ARG A 190 0.12 7.93 28.53
C ARG A 190 0.91 6.64 28.81
N GLY A 191 2.22 6.71 28.55
CA GLY A 191 3.19 5.65 28.82
C GLY A 191 3.21 4.52 27.79
N LEU A 192 2.42 4.60 26.72
CA LEU A 192 2.35 3.53 25.73
C LEU A 192 3.67 3.34 24.98
N THR A 193 4.20 4.39 24.34
CA THR A 193 5.43 4.29 23.54
C THR A 193 6.62 3.68 24.30
N PRO A 194 6.97 4.15 25.53
CA PRO A 194 8.07 3.55 26.28
C PRO A 194 7.84 2.06 26.57
N VAL A 195 6.60 1.65 26.86
CA VAL A 195 6.27 0.24 27.11
C VAL A 195 6.43 -0.59 25.83
N LEU A 196 5.98 -0.10 24.68
CA LEU A 196 6.12 -0.83 23.41
C LEU A 196 7.59 -1.03 23.04
N LEU A 197 8.42 0.00 23.24
CA LEU A 197 9.87 -0.10 23.03
C LEU A 197 10.50 -1.10 23.99
N GLU A 198 10.12 -1.09 25.26
CA GLU A 198 10.65 -2.02 26.25
C GLU A 198 10.24 -3.48 25.96
N LEU A 199 9.00 -3.72 25.54
CA LEU A 199 8.56 -5.05 25.09
C LEU A 199 9.40 -5.53 23.90
N ALA A 200 9.67 -4.66 22.93
CA ALA A 200 10.53 -4.99 21.80
C ALA A 200 11.98 -5.26 22.24
N ARG A 201 12.55 -4.44 23.12
CA ARG A 201 13.90 -4.64 23.66
C ARG A 201 14.05 -5.94 24.43
N THR A 202 13.01 -6.38 25.14
CA THR A 202 13.02 -7.60 25.93
C THR A 202 12.70 -8.87 25.13
N GLY A 203 12.60 -8.77 23.80
CA GLY A 203 12.51 -9.92 22.91
C GLY A 203 11.13 -10.14 22.29
N GLN A 204 10.14 -9.29 22.57
CA GLN A 204 8.82 -9.41 21.96
C GLN A 204 8.78 -8.78 20.56
N ALA A 205 7.89 -9.28 19.71
CA ALA A 205 7.55 -8.62 18.47
C ALA A 205 6.37 -7.67 18.71
N VAL A 206 6.51 -6.43 18.27
CA VAL A 206 5.51 -5.37 18.39
C VAL A 206 5.24 -4.79 17.00
N VAL A 207 3.97 -4.74 16.61
CA VAL A 207 3.51 -4.13 15.36
C VAL A 207 2.50 -3.04 15.67
N ILE A 208 2.77 -1.83 15.19
CA ILE A 208 1.87 -0.68 15.29
C ILE A 208 1.31 -0.41 13.90
N LEU A 209 -0.01 -0.54 13.77
CA LEU A 209 -0.72 -0.31 12.51
C LEU A 209 -1.24 1.12 12.49
N GLN A 210 -0.97 1.87 11.41
CA GLN A 210 -1.55 3.18 11.10
C GLN A 210 -1.75 4.10 12.32
N PRO A 211 -0.68 4.43 13.07
CA PRO A 211 -0.80 5.44 14.11
C PRO A 211 -1.16 6.80 13.47
N VAL A 212 -1.93 7.63 14.17
CA VAL A 212 -2.33 8.96 13.66
C VAL A 212 -1.48 10.09 14.24
N SER A 213 -0.89 9.85 15.41
CA SER A 213 0.13 10.69 16.04
C SER A 213 1.00 9.84 16.96
N GLY A 214 2.13 10.38 17.39
CA GLY A 214 3.03 9.74 18.31
C GLY A 214 4.47 10.11 18.04
N THR A 215 5.29 10.09 19.09
CA THR A 215 6.75 10.11 18.97
C THR A 215 7.35 8.77 19.39
N PHE A 216 8.42 8.39 18.71
CA PHE A 216 9.22 7.21 19.00
C PHE A 216 10.67 7.63 19.17
N PRO A 217 11.24 7.57 20.38
CA PRO A 217 12.67 7.78 20.53
C PRO A 217 13.42 6.66 19.79
N LEU A 218 14.35 7.06 18.90
CA LEU A 218 15.26 6.11 18.25
C LEU A 218 16.35 5.65 19.23
N TYR A 219 16.66 6.52 20.19
CA TYR A 219 17.49 6.26 21.35
C TYR A 219 16.92 7.03 22.54
N ASP A 220 16.89 6.40 23.72
CA ASP A 220 16.38 7.00 24.96
C ASP A 220 17.34 6.83 26.14
N SER A 221 18.49 6.18 25.93
CA SER A 221 19.45 5.86 26.98
C SER A 221 20.90 5.98 26.48
N PRO A 222 21.83 6.51 27.29
CA PRO A 222 23.26 6.42 27.02
C PRO A 222 23.80 4.98 27.13
N ASP A 223 23.00 4.04 27.65
CA ASP A 223 23.35 2.63 27.68
C ASP A 223 23.19 1.99 26.30
N LEU A 224 24.33 1.77 25.64
CA LEU A 224 24.40 1.20 24.30
C LEU A 224 23.98 -0.28 24.24
N THR A 225 23.85 -0.97 25.38
CA THR A 225 23.51 -2.40 25.42
C THR A 225 22.09 -2.72 24.96
N HIS A 226 21.22 -1.71 24.92
CA HIS A 226 19.80 -1.85 24.56
C HIS A 226 19.43 -1.15 23.25
N MET A 227 20.43 -0.78 22.44
CA MET A 227 20.20 -0.16 21.13
C MET A 227 19.67 -1.17 20.11
N PRO A 228 18.80 -0.73 19.18
CA PRO A 228 18.45 -1.57 18.03
C PRO A 228 19.73 -1.87 17.24
N THR A 229 19.91 -3.15 16.92
CA THR A 229 21.06 -3.64 16.14
C THR A 229 20.91 -3.42 14.64
N ALA A 230 19.67 -3.21 14.17
CA ALA A 230 19.39 -2.75 12.83
C ALA A 230 18.16 -1.84 12.84
N MET A 231 18.14 -0.91 11.90
CA MET A 231 17.03 0.00 11.63
C MET A 231 16.75 -0.01 10.13
N SER A 232 15.48 -0.12 9.77
CA SER A 232 15.01 -0.04 8.39
C SER A 232 13.89 0.98 8.29
N LEU A 233 14.04 1.89 7.33
CA LEU A 233 13.11 2.98 7.03
C LEU A 233 12.73 2.90 5.56
N SER A 234 11.45 3.03 5.26
CA SER A 234 10.98 2.98 3.87
C SER A 234 9.72 3.81 3.67
N ASP A 235 9.70 4.59 2.60
CA ASP A 235 8.52 5.28 2.06
C ASP A 235 7.65 4.35 1.20
N HIS A 236 8.21 3.21 0.77
CA HIS A 236 7.53 2.14 0.05
C HIS A 236 7.27 0.93 0.96
N PHE A 237 6.27 0.10 0.63
CA PHE A 237 6.07 -1.13 1.38
C PHE A 237 7.33 -2.02 1.30
N PRO A 238 7.73 -2.68 2.40
CA PRO A 238 8.84 -3.61 2.36
C PRO A 238 8.64 -4.66 1.26
N LEU A 239 9.62 -4.76 0.37
CA LEU A 239 9.60 -5.74 -0.73
C LEU A 239 9.35 -7.18 -0.26
N PRO A 240 9.86 -7.64 0.91
CA PRO A 240 9.52 -8.96 1.43
C PRO A 240 8.02 -9.17 1.67
N LEU A 241 7.27 -8.14 2.08
CA LEU A 241 5.81 -8.22 2.26
C LEU A 241 5.07 -8.22 0.92
N LEU A 242 5.61 -7.52 -0.08
CA LEU A 242 4.98 -7.44 -1.39
C LEU A 242 5.24 -8.66 -2.27
N ARG A 243 6.44 -9.27 -2.28
CA ARG A 243 6.82 -10.47 -3.08
C ARG A 243 5.90 -10.74 -4.30
N GLY A 244 6.08 -9.95 -5.36
CA GLY A 244 5.31 -10.07 -6.61
C GLY A 244 3.97 -9.35 -6.62
N LEU A 245 3.66 -8.56 -5.59
CA LEU A 245 2.54 -7.63 -5.52
C LEU A 245 3.04 -6.20 -5.68
N THR A 246 2.13 -5.32 -6.05
CA THR A 246 2.33 -3.86 -6.09
C THR A 246 1.28 -3.21 -5.20
N TRP A 247 1.65 -2.12 -4.57
CA TRP A 247 0.75 -1.26 -3.83
C TRP A 247 0.49 -0.02 -4.69
N PRO A 248 -0.76 0.28 -5.06
CA PRO A 248 -1.07 1.42 -5.91
C PRO A 248 -0.73 2.72 -5.18
N GLU A 249 -0.31 3.71 -5.94
CA GLU A 249 0.00 5.03 -5.39
C GLU A 249 -1.19 5.57 -4.61
N LEU A 250 -0.93 6.04 -3.39
CA LEU A 250 -1.95 6.62 -2.53
C LEU A 250 -2.22 8.05 -3.02
N ASN A 251 -3.41 8.31 -3.55
CA ASN A 251 -3.88 9.69 -3.75
C ASN A 251 -3.96 10.33 -2.34
N SER A 252 -2.98 11.16 -2.02
CA SER A 252 -2.52 11.51 -0.68
C SER A 252 -3.41 12.52 0.06
N THR A 253 -4.55 12.08 0.58
CA THR A 253 -5.35 12.91 1.52
C THR A 253 -5.42 12.35 2.94
N LEU A 254 -5.06 11.08 3.16
CA LEU A 254 -5.11 10.45 4.49
C LEU A 254 -3.88 9.57 4.78
N THR A 255 -2.70 10.02 4.37
CA THR A 255 -1.45 9.30 4.67
C THR A 255 -0.72 9.94 5.84
N TYR A 256 -0.58 9.18 6.91
CA TYR A 256 0.37 9.49 7.98
C TYR A 256 1.77 9.09 7.54
N ARG A 257 2.76 9.90 7.93
CA ARG A 257 4.16 9.68 7.64
C ARG A 257 4.97 9.74 8.92
N LEU A 258 6.04 8.96 8.91
CA LEU A 258 7.10 8.95 9.90
C LEU A 258 8.15 9.94 9.45
N ILE A 259 8.39 10.98 10.25
CA ILE A 259 9.41 11.99 9.97
C ILE A 259 10.46 12.01 11.06
N PRO A 260 11.73 12.30 10.73
CA PRO A 260 12.74 12.51 11.75
C PRO A 260 12.41 13.78 12.53
N SER A 261 12.57 13.71 13.85
CA SER A 261 12.40 14.82 14.78
C SER A 261 13.53 14.80 15.81
N TYR A 262 13.69 15.91 16.53
CA TYR A 262 14.68 16.04 17.59
C TYR A 262 14.09 16.76 18.79
N SER A 263 14.39 16.25 19.97
CA SER A 263 13.99 16.81 21.26
C SER A 263 15.19 16.88 22.21
N ASP A 264 14.99 17.41 23.42
CA ASP A 264 16.01 17.41 24.45
C ASP A 264 16.45 15.99 24.87
N SER A 265 15.61 14.97 24.64
CA SER A 265 15.93 13.56 24.86
C SER A 265 16.65 12.90 23.69
N GLY A 266 16.69 13.55 22.51
CA GLY A 266 17.47 13.09 21.37
C GLY A 266 16.70 12.99 20.06
N ALA A 267 17.17 12.11 19.17
CA ALA A 267 16.55 11.85 17.88
C ALA A 267 15.33 10.94 18.05
N GLU A 268 14.24 11.37 17.43
CA GLU A 268 12.95 10.72 17.50
C GLU A 268 12.38 10.56 16.08
N VAL A 269 11.39 9.71 15.96
CA VAL A 269 10.51 9.65 14.79
C VAL A 269 9.13 10.08 15.22
N GLU A 270 8.59 11.08 14.55
CA GLU A 270 7.26 11.62 14.80
C GLU A 270 6.30 11.17 13.70
N VAL A 271 5.06 10.83 14.08
CA VAL A 271 3.97 10.51 13.17
C VAL A 271 3.21 11.80 12.84
N LYS A 272 3.20 12.22 11.57
CA LYS A 272 2.44 13.40 11.10
C LYS A 272 1.44 13.08 9.99
N PRO A 273 0.26 13.70 9.99
CA PRO A 273 -0.65 13.65 8.85
C PRO A 273 -0.13 14.46 7.67
N GLU A 274 -0.51 14.06 6.45
CA GLU A 274 -0.53 14.92 5.26
C GLU A 274 0.82 15.53 4.83
N THR A 275 1.94 14.91 5.20
CA THR A 275 3.26 15.37 4.71
C THR A 275 3.62 14.72 3.36
N PRO A 276 4.13 15.48 2.37
CA PRO A 276 4.57 14.92 1.09
C PRO A 276 5.85 14.09 1.23
N THR A 277 6.60 14.30 2.32
CA THR A 277 7.87 13.66 2.60
C THR A 277 7.81 12.89 3.91
N GLY A 278 8.49 11.74 3.96
CA GLY A 278 8.61 10.91 5.15
C GLY A 278 8.50 9.42 4.80
N TRP A 279 8.67 8.58 5.80
CA TRP A 279 8.56 7.13 5.65
C TRP A 279 7.15 6.65 5.99
N SER A 280 6.77 5.50 5.45
CA SER A 280 5.53 4.80 5.83
C SER A 280 5.82 3.52 6.62
N TRP A 281 7.11 3.23 6.81
CA TRP A 281 7.61 2.06 7.50
C TRP A 281 8.83 2.42 8.34
N LEU A 282 8.82 1.94 9.58
CA LEU A 282 9.98 1.89 10.47
C LEU A 282 10.04 0.49 11.07
N GLN A 283 11.21 -0.13 11.03
CA GLN A 283 11.52 -1.36 11.76
C GLN A 283 12.78 -1.15 12.58
N LEU A 284 12.71 -1.55 13.86
CA LEU A 284 13.82 -1.63 14.80
C LEU A 284 14.01 -3.09 15.20
N ASP A 285 15.20 -3.63 14.97
CA ASP A 285 15.55 -5.02 15.31
C ASP A 285 16.52 -5.07 16.50
N TYR A 286 16.15 -5.80 17.56
CA TYR A 286 16.96 -5.99 18.76
C TYR A 286 17.55 -7.40 18.78
N SER A 287 18.61 -7.65 18.00
CA SER A 287 19.16 -9.01 17.84
C SER A 287 19.66 -9.64 19.15
N GLY A 288 20.03 -8.85 20.15
CA GLY A 288 20.43 -9.34 21.48
C GLY A 288 19.31 -10.09 22.22
N SER A 289 18.05 -9.71 22.00
CA SER A 289 16.87 -10.36 22.59
C SER A 289 15.99 -11.09 21.56
N GLY A 290 16.22 -10.85 20.26
CA GLY A 290 15.39 -11.33 19.17
C GLY A 290 14.09 -10.54 18.98
N GLY A 291 13.91 -9.44 19.71
CA GLY A 291 12.70 -8.64 19.65
C GLY A 291 12.73 -7.60 18.55
N ARG A 292 11.55 -7.04 18.24
CA ARG A 292 11.34 -6.18 17.08
C ARG A 292 10.21 -5.20 17.31
N LEU A 293 10.38 -3.96 16.88
CA LEU A 293 9.31 -2.97 16.74
C LEU A 293 9.11 -2.63 15.27
N ILE A 294 7.88 -2.74 14.79
CA ILE A 294 7.47 -2.27 13.46
C ILE A 294 6.40 -1.20 13.62
N VAL A 295 6.59 -0.07 12.94
CA VAL A 295 5.57 0.96 12.75
C VAL A 295 5.20 0.99 11.26
N CYS A 296 3.96 0.61 10.95
CA CYS A 296 3.43 0.56 9.60
C CYS A 296 2.37 1.65 9.42
N ALA A 297 2.73 2.78 8.82
CA ALA A 297 1.83 3.90 8.58
C ALA A 297 0.99 3.74 7.29
N PHE A 298 1.18 2.64 6.55
CA PHE A 298 0.38 2.36 5.36
C PHE A 298 -1.08 2.05 5.70
N PRO A 299 -2.05 2.44 4.85
CA PRO A 299 -3.47 2.30 5.15
C PRO A 299 -4.01 0.86 4.96
N LEU A 300 -3.45 -0.10 5.70
CA LEU A 300 -3.78 -1.52 5.56
C LEU A 300 -5.21 -1.86 5.97
N ILE A 301 -5.63 -1.40 7.16
CA ILE A 301 -6.94 -1.71 7.75
C ILE A 301 -8.06 -0.98 7.03
N GLU A 302 -7.83 0.27 6.64
CA GLU A 302 -8.81 1.07 5.91
C GLU A 302 -9.12 0.48 4.53
N ARG A 303 -8.10 -0.06 3.85
CA ARG A 303 -8.22 -0.60 2.50
C ARG A 303 -8.41 -2.11 2.45
N ILE A 304 -8.71 -2.75 3.59
CA ILE A 304 -8.64 -4.21 3.75
C ILE A 304 -9.59 -4.98 2.81
N ASP A 305 -10.69 -4.35 2.40
CA ASP A 305 -11.72 -4.95 1.55
C ASP A 305 -11.61 -4.53 0.07
N GLU A 306 -10.71 -3.60 -0.27
CA GLU A 306 -10.56 -3.11 -1.66
C GLU A 306 -9.92 -4.15 -2.59
N SER A 307 -9.02 -4.98 -2.05
CA SER A 307 -8.23 -5.93 -2.83
C SER A 307 -7.73 -7.09 -1.96
N PRO A 308 -7.40 -8.24 -2.56
CA PRO A 308 -6.64 -9.29 -1.88
C PRO A 308 -5.30 -8.81 -1.30
N VAL A 309 -4.66 -7.79 -1.90
CA VAL A 309 -3.30 -7.37 -1.54
C VAL A 309 -3.18 -6.89 -0.08
N PRO A 310 -3.98 -5.93 0.42
CA PRO A 310 -3.96 -5.55 1.84
C PRO A 310 -4.11 -6.73 2.81
N GLN A 311 -4.97 -7.70 2.49
CA GLN A 311 -5.20 -8.88 3.34
C GLN A 311 -3.95 -9.76 3.42
N ILE A 312 -3.31 -10.02 2.27
CA ILE A 312 -2.07 -10.81 2.18
C ILE A 312 -0.94 -10.10 2.91
N VAL A 313 -0.79 -8.79 2.70
CA VAL A 313 0.26 -7.99 3.35
C VAL A 313 0.07 -7.98 4.86
N LEU A 314 -1.17 -7.78 5.35
CA LEU A 314 -1.47 -7.87 6.77
C LEU A 314 -1.11 -9.26 7.33
N ALA A 315 -1.51 -10.34 6.66
CA ALA A 315 -1.19 -11.69 7.09
C ALA A 315 0.33 -11.94 7.17
N ARG A 316 1.09 -11.48 6.17
CA ARG A 316 2.56 -11.59 6.15
C ARG A 316 3.22 -10.78 7.27
N LEU A 317 2.71 -9.57 7.52
CA LEU A 317 3.15 -8.72 8.62
C LEU A 317 2.93 -9.42 9.97
N LEU A 318 1.75 -10.00 10.19
CA LEU A 318 1.42 -10.73 11.42
C LEU A 318 2.16 -12.07 11.55
N ALA A 319 2.50 -12.70 10.42
CA ALA A 319 3.31 -13.91 10.40
C ALA A 319 4.79 -13.63 10.72
N ASN A 320 5.25 -12.37 10.65
CA ASN A 320 6.64 -11.96 10.88
C ASN A 320 7.65 -12.80 10.08
N GLU A 321 7.29 -13.19 8.85
CA GLU A 321 8.18 -13.93 7.94
C GLU A 321 9.31 -13.01 7.50
N ASN A 322 10.56 -13.28 7.95
CA ASN A 322 11.83 -12.64 7.51
C ASN A 322 11.65 -11.30 6.76
N LEU A 323 11.22 -10.29 7.51
CA LEU A 323 11.32 -8.87 7.16
C LEU A 323 12.75 -8.38 7.34
#